data_AF-A0A971I2Q8-F1
#
_entry.id   AF-A0A971I2Q8-F1
#
_cell.length_a   1.000
_cell.length_b   1.000
_cell.length_c   1.000
_cell.angle_alpha   90.00
_cell.angle_beta   90.00
_cell.angle_gamma   90.00
#
_symmetry.space_group_name_H-M   'P 1'
#
loop_
_entity.id
_entity.type
_entity.pdbx_description
1 polymer ?
#
loop_
_entity_poly.entity_id
_entity_poly.type
_entity_poly.pdbx_seq_one_letter_code
_entity_poly.pdbx_strand_id
1 'polypeptide(L)'
;MENTFYRPAVVDIKTYEKIVEKLRKDLKILVSGQASEGEIIEYVKKAIKQGQPLQENNEMVFWGLGNPRNMPADGRVDFFYTPTYIMVSIMMKALLEIPEKVIRLDGFMDTLKRGMLACTGRRFMGSGYDAIAGLIDCLSIFETIDISLFLRAYPDICKEFTILYKSTVSRIRNALEKGAICNEWSESYTDRVRNFLEKLNSRENTIIFVYGTLMKGRCNHRFFLKGSRYMGKGILEGYSLYDLGSYPGIKKNEADKVKGELYIIDQSTLNRINQLEGEGTLYKLKKAPVLIGKKCVINAYVYEYLGEVNAQDYIPFYCQ
;
A
#
# COMPACT_ATOMS: atom_id res chain seq x y z
N MET A 1 16.26 7.04 8.30
CA MET A 1 15.07 7.00 9.19
C MET A 1 15.38 6.17 10.42
N GLU A 2 14.88 6.51 11.62
CA GLU A 2 15.43 5.93 12.87
C GLU A 2 14.42 5.24 13.78
N ASN A 3 13.12 5.55 13.63
CA ASN A 3 12.06 5.19 14.57
C ASN A 3 12.45 5.49 16.03
N THR A 4 12.26 6.75 16.42
CA THR A 4 12.45 7.18 17.81
C THR A 4 11.12 7.26 18.57
N PHE A 5 10.10 6.51 18.14
CA PHE A 5 8.81 6.48 18.83
C PHE A 5 8.96 5.89 20.23
N TYR A 6 8.29 6.49 21.21
CA TYR A 6 8.19 5.99 22.57
C TYR A 6 6.90 6.50 23.21
N ARG A 7 6.48 5.85 24.31
CA ARG A 7 5.38 6.34 25.14
C ARG A 7 5.97 7.08 26.34
N PRO A 8 5.81 8.41 26.44
CA PRO A 8 6.34 9.16 27.58
C PRO A 8 5.57 8.81 28.86
N ALA A 9 6.21 8.93 30.02
CA ALA A 9 5.56 8.72 31.32
C ALA A 9 4.50 9.79 31.62
N VAL A 10 4.73 11.01 31.13
CA VAL A 10 3.77 12.13 31.19
C VAL A 10 3.55 12.62 29.77
N VAL A 11 2.29 12.70 29.36
CA VAL A 11 1.91 13.18 28.03
C VAL A 11 1.66 14.68 28.10
N ASP A 12 2.58 15.47 27.55
CA ASP A 12 2.39 16.90 27.32
C ASP A 12 2.42 17.24 25.82
N ILE A 13 1.85 18.40 25.47
CA ILE A 13 1.70 18.85 24.07
C ILE A 13 3.05 18.94 23.35
N LYS A 14 4.09 19.49 24.00
CA LYS A 14 5.41 19.69 23.39
C LYS A 14 6.09 18.36 23.11
N THR A 15 5.97 17.41 24.03
CA THR A 15 6.51 16.06 23.85
C THR A 15 5.79 15.34 22.71
N TYR A 16 4.47 15.48 22.61
CA TYR A 16 3.69 14.93 21.50
C TYR A 16 4.08 15.51 20.14
N GLU A 17 4.15 16.83 20.01
CA GLU A 17 4.50 17.51 18.76
C GLU A 17 5.84 17.01 18.23
N LYS A 18 6.85 16.89 19.11
CA LYS A 18 8.16 16.33 18.75
C LYS A 18 8.08 14.90 18.24
N ILE A 19 7.29 14.03 18.90
CA ILE A 19 7.14 12.63 18.49
C ILE A 19 6.45 12.56 17.11
N VAL A 20 5.33 13.25 16.93
CA VAL A 20 4.58 13.24 15.66
C VAL A 20 5.36 13.88 14.53
N GLU A 21 6.05 15.00 14.77
CA GLU A 21 6.90 15.65 13.78
C GLU A 21 7.99 14.69 13.29
N LYS A 22 8.64 13.97 14.22
CA LYS A 22 9.65 12.97 13.87
C LYS A 22 9.06 11.79 13.10
N LEU A 23 7.88 11.29 13.48
CA LEU A 23 7.17 10.26 12.70
C LEU A 23 6.85 10.73 11.28
N ARG A 24 6.35 11.96 11.11
CA ARG A 24 6.07 12.55 9.78
C ARG A 24 7.35 12.71 8.96
N LYS A 25 8.45 13.13 9.59
CA LYS A 25 9.77 13.22 8.94
C LYS A 25 10.26 11.86 8.47
N ASP A 26 10.15 10.84 9.31
CA ASP A 26 10.54 9.47 8.94
C ASP A 26 9.68 8.92 7.79
N LEU A 27 8.37 9.16 7.80
CA LEU A 27 7.49 8.81 6.67
C LEU A 27 7.90 9.54 5.38
N LYS A 28 8.26 10.82 5.45
CA LYS A 28 8.74 11.60 4.30
C LYS A 28 10.04 11.03 3.72
N ILE A 29 11.00 10.64 4.58
CA ILE A 29 12.26 10.00 4.17
C ILE A 29 11.99 8.66 3.46
N LEU A 30 11.02 7.88 3.96
CA LEU A 30 10.64 6.63 3.33
C LEU A 30 9.95 6.85 1.97
N VAL A 31 9.05 7.84 1.89
CA VAL A 31 8.33 8.18 0.65
C VAL A 31 9.26 8.72 -0.43
N SER A 32 10.27 9.51 -0.07
CA SER A 32 11.27 10.05 -1.01
C SER A 32 12.27 9.01 -1.54
N GLY A 33 12.24 7.77 -1.04
CA GLY A 33 13.19 6.73 -1.41
C GLY A 33 14.61 6.94 -0.85
N GLN A 34 14.75 7.82 0.14
CA GLN A 34 16.05 8.11 0.79
C GLN A 34 16.42 7.08 1.86
N ALA A 35 15.48 6.26 2.31
CA ALA A 35 15.73 5.18 3.27
C ALA A 35 16.32 3.95 2.56
N SER A 36 17.43 3.44 3.08
CA SER A 36 17.98 2.14 2.69
C SER A 36 17.11 0.98 3.16
N GLU A 37 17.20 -0.19 2.52
CA GLU A 37 16.46 -1.38 2.95
C GLU A 37 16.71 -1.73 4.42
N GLY A 38 17.95 -1.59 4.90
CA GLY A 38 18.32 -1.87 6.29
C GLY A 38 17.63 -0.93 7.28
N GLU A 39 17.54 0.36 6.97
CA GLU A 39 16.81 1.32 7.80
C GLU A 39 15.32 1.01 7.86
N ILE A 40 14.70 0.62 6.74
CA ILE A 40 13.28 0.24 6.69
C ILE A 40 13.04 -0.98 7.58
N ILE A 41 13.88 -2.01 7.48
CA ILE A 41 13.78 -3.24 8.28
C ILE A 41 13.87 -2.93 9.77
N GLU A 42 14.88 -2.16 10.20
CA GLU A 42 15.06 -1.82 11.61
C GLU A 42 13.94 -0.93 12.14
N TYR A 43 13.45 0.01 11.32
CA TYR A 43 12.29 0.83 11.68
C TYR A 43 11.06 -0.03 11.95
N VAL A 44 10.75 -0.96 11.03
CA VAL A 44 9.58 -1.84 11.12
C VAL A 44 9.69 -2.80 12.31
N LYS A 45 10.86 -3.36 12.59
CA LYS A 45 11.08 -4.18 13.80
C LYS A 45 10.75 -3.42 15.08
N LYS A 46 11.20 -2.16 15.18
CA LYS A 46 10.86 -1.29 16.32
C LYS A 46 9.36 -1.01 16.37
N ALA A 47 8.74 -0.70 15.23
CA ALA A 47 7.31 -0.44 15.14
C ALA A 47 6.48 -1.63 15.65
N ILE A 48 6.83 -2.86 15.25
CA ILE A 48 6.18 -4.09 15.73
C ILE A 48 6.26 -4.20 17.26
N LYS A 49 7.46 -4.03 17.84
CA LYS A 49 7.67 -4.10 19.29
C LYS A 49 6.93 -3.00 20.06
N GLN A 50 6.79 -1.83 19.45
CA GLN A 50 6.15 -0.66 20.05
C GLN A 50 4.63 -0.70 19.96
N GLY A 51 4.04 -1.43 19.02
CA GLY A 51 2.60 -1.56 18.88
C GLY A 51 1.99 -2.19 20.13
N GLN A 52 0.95 -1.57 20.69
CA GLN A 52 0.25 -2.11 21.86
C GLN A 52 -1.23 -2.35 21.55
N PRO A 53 -1.78 -3.52 21.95
CA PRO A 53 -3.22 -3.72 21.89
C PRO A 53 -3.97 -2.82 22.87
N LEU A 54 -5.24 -2.57 22.60
CA LEU A 54 -6.14 -2.04 23.62
C LEU A 54 -6.50 -3.15 24.61
N GLN A 55 -6.51 -2.84 25.90
CA GLN A 55 -6.90 -3.81 26.94
C GLN A 55 -8.31 -4.39 26.73
N GLU A 56 -9.22 -3.61 26.14
CA GLU A 56 -10.60 -4.03 25.86
C GLU A 56 -10.79 -4.69 24.50
N ASN A 57 -9.84 -4.49 23.58
CA ASN A 57 -9.91 -5.04 22.24
C ASN A 57 -8.51 -5.40 21.75
N ASN A 58 -8.18 -6.66 21.93
CA ASN A 58 -6.88 -7.20 21.57
C ASN A 58 -6.72 -7.35 20.05
N GLU A 59 -7.77 -7.15 19.24
CA GLU A 59 -7.70 -7.23 17.78
C GLU A 59 -7.12 -5.95 17.15
N MET A 60 -7.09 -4.83 17.87
CA MET A 60 -6.53 -3.57 17.38
C MET A 60 -5.17 -3.30 17.99
N VAL A 61 -4.22 -2.74 17.23
CA VAL A 61 -2.88 -2.34 17.72
C VAL A 61 -2.66 -0.85 17.45
N PHE A 62 -2.18 -0.13 18.46
CA PHE A 62 -2.02 1.32 18.42
C PHE A 62 -0.59 1.75 18.75
N TRP A 63 -0.24 2.94 18.25
CA TRP A 63 0.96 3.70 18.58
C TRP A 63 0.61 5.01 19.27
N GLY A 64 -0.48 5.03 20.05
CA GLY A 64 -0.85 6.17 20.88
C GLY A 64 0.06 6.36 22.10
N LEU A 65 0.13 7.59 22.61
CA LEU A 65 1.03 8.01 23.68
C LEU A 65 0.53 7.72 25.10
N GLY A 66 -0.64 7.11 25.26
CA GLY A 66 -1.21 6.79 26.57
C GLY A 66 -2.53 6.02 26.47
N ASN A 67 -3.23 5.90 27.60
CA ASN A 67 -4.53 5.24 27.66
C ASN A 67 -5.63 6.19 27.11
N PRO A 68 -6.35 5.82 26.04
CA PRO A 68 -7.35 6.70 25.44
C PRO A 68 -8.56 6.95 26.34
N ARG A 69 -8.83 6.09 27.34
CA ARG A 69 -9.91 6.33 28.31
C ARG A 69 -9.67 7.56 29.18
N ASN A 70 -8.40 7.92 29.38
CA ASN A 70 -7.99 9.08 30.18
C ASN A 70 -7.86 10.36 29.34
N MET A 71 -8.15 10.30 28.04
CA MET A 71 -7.99 11.41 27.12
C MET A 71 -9.35 12.00 26.73
N PRO A 72 -9.49 13.34 26.62
CA PRO A 72 -10.66 13.95 26.00
C PRO A 72 -10.75 13.60 24.50
N ALA A 73 -11.87 13.90 23.85
CA ALA A 73 -12.15 13.42 22.49
C ALA A 73 -11.16 13.94 21.43
N ASP A 74 -10.79 15.21 21.53
CA ASP A 74 -9.72 15.89 20.78
C ASP A 74 -8.35 15.30 21.10
N GLY A 75 -8.04 15.13 22.39
CA GLY A 75 -6.79 14.49 22.83
C GLY A 75 -6.62 13.08 22.27
N ARG A 76 -7.70 12.30 22.10
CA ARG A 76 -7.61 11.00 21.44
C ARG A 76 -7.22 11.13 19.96
N VAL A 77 -7.75 12.11 19.23
CA VAL A 77 -7.42 12.30 17.80
C VAL A 77 -5.93 12.54 17.64
N ASP A 78 -5.39 13.48 18.43
CA ASP A 78 -3.99 13.88 18.34
C ASP A 78 -3.08 12.82 18.95
N PHE A 79 -3.21 12.55 20.23
CA PHE A 79 -2.21 11.78 20.98
C PHE A 79 -2.34 10.26 20.80
N PHE A 80 -3.46 9.76 20.26
CA PHE A 80 -3.71 8.33 20.13
C PHE A 80 -3.82 7.87 18.68
N TYR A 81 -4.69 8.53 17.88
CA TYR A 81 -4.96 8.11 16.51
C TYR A 81 -3.92 8.62 15.52
N THR A 82 -3.49 9.88 15.59
CA THR A 82 -2.53 10.46 14.61
C THR A 82 -1.20 9.71 14.53
N PRO A 83 -0.50 9.40 15.63
CA PRO A 83 0.67 8.52 15.62
C PRO A 83 0.40 7.14 15.00
N THR A 84 -0.78 6.57 15.30
CA THR A 84 -1.20 5.27 14.76
C THR A 84 -1.37 5.33 13.24
N TYR A 85 -2.04 6.36 12.71
CA TYR A 85 -2.19 6.57 11.26
C TYR A 85 -0.84 6.69 10.57
N ILE A 86 0.10 7.46 11.12
CA ILE A 86 1.42 7.65 10.53
C ILE A 86 2.21 6.34 10.55
N MET A 87 2.21 5.62 11.67
CA MET A 87 2.92 4.35 11.80
C MET A 87 2.39 3.29 10.82
N VAL A 88 1.06 3.21 10.68
CA VAL A 88 0.41 2.31 9.72
C VAL A 88 0.78 2.71 8.29
N SER A 89 0.79 3.99 7.94
CA SER A 89 1.28 4.46 6.62
C SER A 89 2.73 4.05 6.35
N ILE A 90 3.62 4.14 7.36
CA ILE A 90 5.01 3.69 7.24
C ILE A 90 5.07 2.18 6.97
N MET A 91 4.32 1.38 7.72
CA MET A 91 4.29 -0.09 7.54
C MET A 91 3.69 -0.48 6.17
N MET A 92 2.62 0.18 5.73
CA MET A 92 2.05 0.00 4.38
C MET A 92 3.07 0.31 3.29
N LYS A 93 3.77 1.44 3.41
CA LYS A 93 4.81 1.84 2.47
C LYS A 93 5.98 0.87 2.48
N ALA A 94 6.42 0.39 3.64
CA ALA A 94 7.47 -0.62 3.74
C ALA A 94 7.09 -1.93 3.01
N LEU A 95 5.82 -2.34 3.08
CA LEU A 95 5.29 -3.48 2.32
C LEU A 95 5.24 -3.23 0.80
N LEU A 96 5.11 -1.99 0.34
CA LEU A 96 5.24 -1.65 -1.08
C LEU A 96 6.69 -1.56 -1.54
N GLU A 97 7.62 -1.15 -0.68
CA GLU A 97 9.03 -0.99 -1.04
C GLU A 97 9.80 -2.31 -1.03
N ILE A 98 9.68 -3.08 0.04
CA ILE A 98 10.50 -4.28 0.26
C ILE A 98 9.66 -5.46 0.79
N PRO A 99 8.57 -5.85 0.09
CA PRO A 99 7.60 -6.83 0.59
C PRO A 99 8.27 -8.12 1.05
N GLU A 100 9.17 -8.70 0.24
CA GLU A 100 9.87 -9.94 0.59
C GLU A 100 10.63 -9.89 1.91
N LYS A 101 11.13 -8.71 2.32
CA LYS A 101 11.91 -8.53 3.54
C LYS A 101 10.99 -8.35 4.74
N VAL A 102 9.99 -7.48 4.63
CA VAL A 102 9.12 -7.15 5.78
C VAL A 102 8.17 -8.29 6.12
N ILE A 103 7.69 -9.07 5.15
CA ILE A 103 6.83 -10.22 5.45
C ILE A 103 7.55 -11.36 6.19
N ARG A 104 8.90 -11.36 6.19
CA ARG A 104 9.73 -12.30 6.95
C ARG A 104 9.96 -11.84 8.39
N LEU A 105 9.59 -10.62 8.73
CA LEU A 105 9.67 -10.13 10.11
C LEU A 105 8.51 -10.71 10.91
N ASP A 106 8.83 -11.40 12.00
CA ASP A 106 7.83 -12.02 12.87
C ASP A 106 6.79 -11.00 13.34
N GLY A 107 5.52 -11.34 13.15
CA GLY A 107 4.39 -10.49 13.55
C GLY A 107 4.12 -9.30 12.62
N PHE A 108 4.85 -9.08 11.53
CA PHE A 108 4.64 -7.92 10.64
C PHE A 108 3.22 -7.86 10.05
N MET A 109 2.78 -8.93 9.38
CA MET A 109 1.47 -8.96 8.73
C MET A 109 0.32 -8.84 9.74
N ASP A 110 0.44 -9.50 10.90
CA ASP A 110 -0.53 -9.40 11.99
C ASP A 110 -0.61 -7.97 12.54
N THR A 111 0.55 -7.38 12.85
CA THR A 111 0.65 -6.01 13.36
C THR A 111 0.09 -5.00 12.37
N LEU A 112 0.40 -5.14 11.08
CA LEU A 112 -0.13 -4.27 10.03
C LEU A 112 -1.65 -4.41 9.92
N LYS A 113 -2.20 -5.63 9.88
CA LYS A 113 -3.65 -5.86 9.87
C LYS A 113 -4.35 -5.21 11.06
N ARG A 114 -3.82 -5.45 12.26
CA ARG A 114 -4.42 -4.94 13.52
C ARG A 114 -4.27 -3.43 13.67
N GLY A 115 -3.18 -2.86 13.14
CA GLY A 115 -2.99 -1.41 13.01
C GLY A 115 -3.96 -0.79 12.01
N MET A 116 -4.16 -1.41 10.85
CA MET A 116 -5.19 -0.99 9.89
C MET A 116 -6.59 -1.02 10.51
N LEU A 117 -6.92 -2.09 11.23
CA LEU A 117 -8.18 -2.18 11.95
C LEU A 117 -8.31 -1.06 13.01
N ALA A 118 -7.25 -0.80 13.77
CA ALA A 118 -7.21 0.29 14.74
C ALA A 118 -7.53 1.66 14.12
N CYS A 119 -7.05 1.93 12.91
CA CYS A 119 -7.35 3.17 12.18
C CYS A 119 -8.85 3.37 11.89
N THR A 120 -9.65 2.30 11.89
CA THR A 120 -11.10 2.38 11.66
C THR A 120 -11.90 2.82 12.88
N GLY A 121 -11.30 2.79 14.08
CA GLY A 121 -12.02 2.97 15.35
C GLY A 121 -12.76 4.30 15.51
N ARG A 122 -12.30 5.37 14.83
CA ARG A 122 -13.00 6.67 14.77
C ARG A 122 -13.64 6.97 13.42
N ARG A 123 -13.66 5.99 12.51
CA ARG A 123 -14.10 6.17 11.12
C ARG A 123 -13.41 7.35 10.42
N PHE A 124 -12.14 7.57 10.77
CA PHE A 124 -11.30 8.71 10.36
C PHE A 124 -11.79 10.10 10.81
N MET A 125 -12.87 10.22 11.59
CA MET A 125 -13.44 11.51 11.98
C MET A 125 -12.59 12.24 13.03
N GLY A 126 -12.55 13.58 12.90
CA GLY A 126 -12.02 14.49 13.91
C GLY A 126 -12.82 14.51 15.22
N SER A 127 -12.62 15.55 16.02
CA SER A 127 -13.35 15.77 17.29
C SER A 127 -14.18 17.04 17.23
N GLY A 128 -15.33 17.02 17.90
CA GLY A 128 -16.18 18.21 18.03
C GLY A 128 -16.69 18.70 16.68
N TYR A 129 -16.79 20.02 16.54
CA TYR A 129 -17.42 20.69 15.42
C TYR A 129 -16.59 20.72 14.13
N ASP A 130 -15.28 20.44 14.20
CA ASP A 130 -14.41 20.37 13.03
C ASP A 130 -14.13 18.92 12.57
N ALA A 131 -15.20 18.13 12.57
CA ALA A 131 -15.12 16.71 12.24
C ALA A 131 -14.68 16.48 10.78
N ILE A 132 -14.95 17.43 9.88
CA ILE A 132 -14.57 17.39 8.46
C ILE A 132 -13.09 17.74 8.27
N ALA A 133 -12.53 18.79 8.89
CA ALA A 133 -11.10 19.05 8.74
C ALA A 133 -10.28 17.88 9.28
N GLY A 134 -10.65 17.36 10.46
CA GLY A 134 -9.97 16.21 11.05
C GLY A 134 -10.07 14.96 10.16
N LEU A 135 -11.19 14.77 9.46
CA LEU A 135 -11.33 13.73 8.44
C LEU A 135 -10.32 13.91 7.30
N ILE A 136 -10.22 15.12 6.76
CA ILE A 136 -9.27 15.40 5.67
C ILE A 136 -7.81 15.32 6.16
N ASP A 137 -7.50 15.72 7.39
CA ASP A 137 -6.16 15.60 7.97
C ASP A 137 -5.75 14.14 8.10
N CYS A 138 -6.67 13.31 8.61
CA CYS A 138 -6.48 11.88 8.70
C CYS A 138 -6.23 11.24 7.33
N LEU A 139 -7.09 11.51 6.35
CA LEU A 139 -6.96 10.93 5.00
C LEU A 139 -5.69 11.42 4.30
N SER A 140 -5.28 12.66 4.54
CA SER A 140 -4.05 13.24 3.99
C SER A 140 -2.78 12.53 4.50
N ILE A 141 -2.80 11.93 5.70
CA ILE A 141 -1.70 11.08 6.18
C ILE A 141 -1.51 9.87 5.25
N PHE A 142 -2.59 9.23 4.83
CA PHE A 142 -2.52 8.09 3.90
C PHE A 142 -2.24 8.53 2.45
N GLU A 143 -2.67 9.72 2.04
CA GLU A 143 -2.31 10.30 0.73
C GLU A 143 -0.80 10.53 0.58
N THR A 144 -0.04 10.68 1.67
CA THR A 144 1.43 10.75 1.57
C THR A 144 2.04 9.50 0.92
N ILE A 145 1.37 8.36 1.00
CA ILE A 145 1.74 7.12 0.29
C ILE A 145 0.79 6.88 -0.89
N ASP A 146 1.11 5.94 -1.77
CA ASP A 146 0.17 5.51 -2.81
C ASP A 146 -0.85 4.54 -2.22
N ILE A 147 -1.77 5.06 -1.42
CA ILE A 147 -2.80 4.28 -0.74
C ILE A 147 -3.75 3.60 -1.73
N SER A 148 -4.04 4.24 -2.87
CA SER A 148 -4.84 3.67 -3.95
C SER A 148 -4.18 2.42 -4.54
N LEU A 149 -2.86 2.46 -4.77
CA LEU A 149 -2.09 1.28 -5.15
C LEU A 149 -2.12 0.22 -4.05
N PHE A 150 -1.85 0.60 -2.80
CA PHE A 150 -1.83 -0.33 -1.66
C PHE A 150 -3.16 -1.10 -1.54
N LEU A 151 -4.30 -0.42 -1.58
CA LEU A 151 -5.62 -1.04 -1.42
C LEU A 151 -6.06 -1.85 -2.64
N ARG A 152 -5.51 -1.58 -3.84
CA ARG A 152 -5.71 -2.45 -5.02
C ARG A 152 -4.86 -3.71 -4.96
N ALA A 153 -3.65 -3.59 -4.41
CA ALA A 153 -2.66 -4.65 -4.28
C ALA A 153 -2.98 -5.61 -3.13
N TYR A 154 -3.39 -5.08 -1.97
CA TYR A 154 -3.60 -5.83 -0.73
C TYR A 154 -5.01 -5.57 -0.12
N PRO A 155 -6.11 -5.77 -0.87
CA PRO A 155 -7.45 -5.43 -0.38
C PRO A 155 -7.86 -6.22 0.87
N ASP A 156 -7.32 -7.43 1.04
CA ASP A 156 -7.74 -8.40 2.06
C ASP A 156 -6.88 -8.40 3.34
N ILE A 157 -5.84 -7.57 3.43
CA ILE A 157 -5.06 -7.44 4.69
C ILE A 157 -5.98 -7.00 5.83
N CYS A 158 -6.82 -5.99 5.58
CA CYS A 158 -7.90 -5.56 6.47
C CYS A 158 -9.06 -5.02 5.63
N LYS A 159 -10.10 -5.85 5.45
CA LYS A 159 -11.27 -5.53 4.61
C LYS A 159 -12.04 -4.34 5.17
N GLU A 160 -12.11 -4.24 6.50
CA GLU A 160 -12.79 -3.17 7.23
C GLU A 160 -12.18 -1.81 6.88
N PHE A 161 -10.85 -1.69 6.94
CA PHE A 161 -10.14 -0.48 6.53
C PHE A 161 -10.33 -0.20 5.04
N THR A 162 -10.17 -1.21 4.18
CA THR A 162 -10.29 -1.05 2.72
C THR A 162 -11.68 -0.54 2.32
N ILE A 163 -12.75 -1.11 2.89
CA ILE A 163 -14.13 -0.71 2.64
C ILE A 163 -14.37 0.71 3.16
N LEU A 164 -14.01 0.96 4.42
CA LEU A 164 -14.22 2.26 5.06
C LEU A 164 -13.49 3.39 4.32
N TYR A 165 -12.24 3.17 3.91
CA TYR A 165 -11.46 4.17 3.17
C TYR A 165 -12.14 4.50 1.83
N LYS A 166 -12.50 3.47 1.06
CA LYS A 166 -13.18 3.64 -0.24
C LYS A 166 -14.53 4.34 -0.10
N SER A 167 -15.36 3.92 0.85
CA SER A 167 -16.67 4.54 1.08
C SER A 167 -16.54 6.00 1.54
N THR A 168 -15.54 6.29 2.36
CA THR A 168 -15.28 7.66 2.84
C THR A 168 -14.85 8.57 1.70
N VAL A 169 -13.90 8.16 0.87
CA VAL A 169 -13.47 8.91 -0.32
C VAL A 169 -14.64 9.11 -1.29
N SER A 170 -15.46 8.08 -1.53
CA SER A 170 -16.65 8.20 -2.38
C SER A 170 -17.67 9.19 -1.82
N ARG A 171 -17.91 9.17 -0.50
CA ARG A 171 -18.82 10.13 0.15
C ARG A 171 -18.32 11.55 0.02
N ILE A 172 -17.02 11.78 0.21
CA ILE A 172 -16.41 13.11 0.06
C ILE A 172 -16.52 13.60 -1.39
N ARG A 173 -16.27 12.73 -2.37
CA ARG A 173 -16.44 13.06 -3.81
C ARG A 173 -17.89 13.45 -4.12
N ASN A 174 -18.85 12.64 -3.70
CA ASN A 174 -20.27 12.92 -3.92
C ASN A 174 -20.72 14.20 -3.20
N ALA A 175 -20.14 14.53 -2.04
CA ALA A 175 -20.41 15.78 -1.33
C ALA A 175 -19.89 16.99 -2.13
N LEU A 176 -18.68 16.90 -2.67
CA LEU A 176 -18.07 17.96 -3.50
C LEU A 176 -18.88 18.21 -4.79
N GLU A 177 -19.40 17.16 -5.42
CA GLU A 177 -20.25 17.26 -6.61
C GLU A 177 -21.59 17.95 -6.31
N LYS A 178 -22.10 17.84 -5.08
CA LYS A 178 -23.37 18.47 -4.66
C LYS A 178 -23.23 19.94 -4.27
N GLY A 179 -22.01 20.43 -4.05
CA GLY A 179 -21.77 21.83 -3.72
C GLY A 179 -20.61 22.04 -2.75
N ALA A 180 -20.60 23.21 -2.12
CA ALA A 180 -19.58 23.57 -1.14
C ALA A 180 -19.64 22.65 0.08
N ILE A 181 -18.46 22.28 0.59
CA ILE A 181 -18.31 21.48 1.82
C ILE A 181 -17.95 22.45 2.93
N CYS A 182 -18.88 22.69 3.86
CA CYS A 182 -18.70 23.60 4.98
C CYS A 182 -18.97 22.93 6.33
N ASN A 183 -18.41 23.47 7.42
CA ASN A 183 -18.85 23.14 8.78
C ASN A 183 -20.11 23.95 9.18
N GLU A 184 -20.55 23.76 10.43
CA GLU A 184 -21.72 24.43 11.02
C GLU A 184 -21.59 25.96 11.09
N TRP A 185 -20.39 26.51 10.93
CA TRP A 185 -20.13 27.97 10.92
C TRP A 185 -19.83 28.52 9.53
N SER A 186 -20.20 27.79 8.48
CA SER A 186 -19.98 28.19 7.08
C SER A 186 -18.51 28.34 6.67
N GLU A 187 -17.57 27.80 7.46
CA GLU A 187 -16.17 27.68 7.03
C GLU A 187 -16.07 26.62 5.93
N SER A 188 -15.48 26.98 4.80
CA SER A 188 -15.38 26.11 3.62
C SER A 188 -14.10 25.27 3.63
N TYR A 189 -14.27 23.96 3.45
CA TYR A 189 -13.19 22.98 3.22
C TYR A 189 -13.12 22.52 1.76
N THR A 190 -13.93 23.13 0.89
CA THR A 190 -14.13 22.73 -0.51
C THR A 190 -12.80 22.61 -1.27
N ASP A 191 -11.94 23.62 -1.19
CA ASP A 191 -10.66 23.62 -1.89
C ASP A 191 -9.69 22.59 -1.33
N ARG A 192 -9.70 22.40 -0.01
CA ARG A 192 -8.88 21.39 0.66
C ARG A 192 -9.28 19.98 0.23
N VAL A 193 -10.58 19.72 0.12
CA VAL A 193 -11.14 18.47 -0.40
C VAL A 193 -10.79 18.27 -1.88
N ARG A 194 -10.96 19.31 -2.71
CA ARG A 194 -10.62 19.26 -4.14
C ARG A 194 -9.15 18.90 -4.34
N ASN A 195 -8.25 19.61 -3.65
CA ASN A 195 -6.81 19.36 -3.69
C ASN A 195 -6.46 17.95 -3.23
N PHE A 196 -7.12 17.43 -2.19
CA PHE A 196 -6.94 16.04 -1.75
C PHE A 196 -7.35 15.04 -2.84
N LEU A 197 -8.53 15.21 -3.46
CA LEU A 197 -9.01 14.31 -4.50
C LEU A 197 -8.16 14.37 -5.78
N GLU A 198 -7.70 15.55 -6.17
CA GLU A 198 -6.78 15.73 -7.30
C GLU A 198 -5.46 14.98 -7.09
N LYS A 199 -4.87 15.11 -5.89
CA LYS A 199 -3.65 14.35 -5.53
C LYS A 199 -3.88 12.85 -5.48
N LEU A 200 -5.04 12.40 -5.01
CA LEU A 200 -5.38 10.98 -4.98
C LEU A 200 -5.50 10.39 -6.40
N ASN A 201 -6.02 11.18 -7.34
CA ASN A 201 -6.21 10.77 -8.74
C ASN A 201 -4.94 10.91 -9.59
N SER A 202 -4.01 11.80 -9.23
CA SER A 202 -2.80 12.04 -10.04
C SER A 202 -1.75 10.91 -9.97
N ARG A 203 -1.89 9.98 -9.03
CA ARG A 203 -0.99 8.82 -8.87
C ARG A 203 -1.57 7.58 -9.53
N GLU A 204 -1.26 7.39 -10.80
CA GLU A 204 -1.64 6.20 -11.57
C GLU A 204 -0.49 5.19 -11.66
N ASN A 205 0.00 4.74 -10.50
CA ASN A 205 0.94 3.61 -10.49
C ASN A 205 0.21 2.28 -10.62
N THR A 206 0.87 1.30 -11.19
CA THR A 206 0.37 -0.07 -11.34
C THR A 206 1.44 -1.06 -10.96
N ILE A 207 1.05 -2.17 -10.33
CA ILE A 207 1.94 -3.30 -10.09
C ILE A 207 1.77 -4.29 -11.23
N ILE A 208 2.87 -4.59 -11.93
CA ILE A 208 2.91 -5.65 -12.94
C ILE A 208 3.76 -6.82 -12.47
N PHE A 209 3.39 -8.02 -12.89
CA PHE A 209 4.15 -9.25 -12.77
C PHE A 209 4.70 -9.63 -14.14
N VAL A 210 6.02 -9.73 -14.25
CA VAL A 210 6.73 -10.10 -15.48
C VAL A 210 7.41 -11.44 -15.33
N TYR A 211 7.34 -12.27 -16.37
CA TYR A 211 7.79 -13.67 -16.36
C TYR A 211 8.64 -14.03 -17.59
N GLY A 212 9.06 -13.04 -18.37
CA GLY A 212 9.73 -13.22 -19.65
C GLY A 212 10.75 -12.15 -19.99
N THR A 213 10.70 -11.64 -21.22
CA THR A 213 11.72 -10.73 -21.79
C THR A 213 11.90 -9.40 -21.04
N LEU A 214 10.92 -9.02 -20.21
CA LEU A 214 10.95 -7.84 -19.33
C LEU A 214 11.70 -8.07 -18.00
N MET A 215 11.92 -9.33 -17.59
CA MET A 215 12.62 -9.63 -16.33
C MET A 215 14.04 -9.09 -16.31
N LYS A 216 14.57 -8.80 -15.13
CA LYS A 216 15.93 -8.31 -14.94
C LYS A 216 16.95 -9.23 -15.64
N GLY A 217 17.83 -8.62 -16.44
CA GLY A 217 18.85 -9.34 -17.22
C GLY A 217 18.35 -9.88 -18.57
N ARG A 218 17.08 -9.68 -18.93
CA ARG A 218 16.53 -10.03 -20.25
C ARG A 218 16.51 -8.81 -21.20
N CYS A 219 16.33 -9.09 -22.48
CA CYS A 219 16.55 -8.14 -23.58
C CYS A 219 15.71 -6.85 -23.49
N ASN A 220 14.47 -6.91 -22.99
CA ASN A 220 13.57 -5.75 -22.94
C ASN A 220 13.69 -4.95 -21.63
N HIS A 221 14.28 -5.51 -20.58
CA HIS A 221 14.33 -4.86 -19.25
C HIS A 221 14.92 -3.45 -19.29
N ARG A 222 16.07 -3.27 -19.94
CA ARG A 222 16.80 -1.99 -19.98
C ARG A 222 15.97 -0.87 -20.62
N PHE A 223 15.08 -1.20 -21.55
CA PHE A 223 14.29 -0.24 -22.30
C PHE A 223 13.00 0.12 -21.59
N PHE A 224 12.35 -0.84 -20.94
CA PHE A 224 10.98 -0.68 -20.43
C PHE A 224 10.89 -0.56 -18.91
N LEU A 225 11.75 -1.25 -18.15
CA LEU A 225 11.66 -1.31 -16.68
C LEU A 225 12.86 -0.71 -15.96
N LYS A 226 13.83 -0.15 -16.69
CA LYS A 226 14.94 0.57 -16.09
C LYS A 226 14.42 1.78 -15.31
N GLY A 227 14.67 1.79 -14.01
CA GLY A 227 14.25 2.87 -13.10
C GLY A 227 12.87 2.66 -12.49
N SER A 228 12.10 1.66 -12.95
CA SER A 228 10.88 1.22 -12.27
C SER A 228 11.22 0.60 -10.92
N ARG A 229 10.30 0.73 -9.94
CA ARG A 229 10.55 0.23 -8.60
C ARG A 229 10.36 -1.29 -8.57
N TYR A 230 11.46 -2.01 -8.35
CA TYR A 230 11.45 -3.46 -8.16
C TYR A 230 10.93 -3.82 -6.76
N MET A 231 9.93 -4.70 -6.68
CA MET A 231 9.35 -5.15 -5.42
C MET A 231 9.92 -6.50 -4.94
N GLY A 232 10.45 -7.30 -5.85
CA GLY A 232 10.94 -8.64 -5.55
C GLY A 232 10.46 -9.69 -6.56
N LYS A 233 10.75 -10.94 -6.24
CA LYS A 233 10.29 -12.12 -6.96
C LYS A 233 8.91 -12.53 -6.46
N GLY A 234 8.14 -13.14 -7.36
CA GLY A 234 6.83 -13.68 -7.05
C GLY A 234 6.58 -15.01 -7.77
N ILE A 235 5.53 -15.70 -7.31
CA ILE A 235 4.99 -16.89 -7.94
C ILE A 235 3.54 -16.59 -8.32
N LEU A 236 3.24 -16.66 -9.60
CA LEU A 236 1.88 -16.58 -10.13
C LEU A 236 1.29 -17.99 -10.17
N GLU A 237 0.27 -18.25 -9.36
CA GLU A 237 -0.43 -19.55 -9.32
C GLU A 237 -1.59 -19.58 -10.33
N GLY A 238 -1.93 -20.78 -10.81
CA GLY A 238 -3.02 -20.98 -11.76
C GLY A 238 -2.66 -20.69 -13.22
N TYR A 239 -1.37 -20.76 -13.55
CA TYR A 239 -0.84 -20.48 -14.89
C TYR A 239 0.30 -21.43 -15.25
N SER A 240 0.31 -21.90 -16.49
CA SER A 240 1.44 -22.60 -17.12
C SER A 240 2.24 -21.62 -17.98
N LEU A 241 3.54 -21.86 -18.10
CA LEU A 241 4.45 -21.10 -18.97
C LEU A 241 4.80 -21.91 -20.21
N TYR A 242 4.88 -21.25 -21.37
CA TYR A 242 5.22 -21.86 -22.66
C TYR A 242 6.32 -21.07 -23.36
N ASP A 243 7.21 -21.78 -24.06
CA ASP A 243 8.21 -21.22 -24.95
C ASP A 243 7.60 -20.98 -26.34
N LEU A 244 7.37 -19.71 -26.72
CA LEU A 244 6.84 -19.36 -28.04
C LEU A 244 7.97 -18.96 -29.01
N GLY A 245 9.22 -19.34 -28.71
CA GLY A 245 10.42 -19.00 -29.44
C GLY A 245 11.03 -17.68 -28.98
N SER A 246 10.67 -16.57 -29.64
CA SER A 246 11.27 -15.26 -29.34
C SER A 246 10.82 -14.66 -28.00
N TYR A 247 9.71 -15.15 -27.45
CA TYR A 247 9.11 -14.69 -26.20
C TYR A 247 8.33 -15.83 -25.55
N PRO A 248 8.19 -15.85 -24.22
CA PRO A 248 7.35 -16.83 -23.53
C PRO A 248 5.92 -16.33 -23.41
N GLY A 249 4.95 -17.24 -23.28
CA GLY A 249 3.55 -16.92 -23.00
C GLY A 249 2.98 -17.73 -21.84
N ILE A 250 2.02 -17.16 -21.11
CA ILE A 250 1.27 -17.89 -20.09
C ILE A 250 -0.17 -18.17 -20.52
N LYS A 251 -0.70 -19.31 -20.06
CA LYS A 251 -2.12 -19.67 -20.15
C LYS A 251 -2.63 -20.17 -18.80
N LYS A 252 -3.93 -20.04 -18.59
CA LYS A 252 -4.60 -20.52 -17.38
C LYS A 252 -4.45 -22.04 -17.23
N ASN A 253 -3.97 -22.46 -16.07
CA ASN A 253 -3.90 -23.86 -15.65
C ASN A 253 -3.81 -23.91 -14.13
N GLU A 254 -4.88 -24.33 -13.47
CA GLU A 254 -5.03 -24.30 -12.01
C GLU A 254 -4.00 -25.17 -11.25
N ALA A 255 -3.39 -26.16 -11.92
CA ALA A 255 -2.39 -27.03 -11.30
C ALA A 255 -0.97 -26.44 -11.30
N ASP A 256 -0.73 -25.39 -12.09
CA ASP A 256 0.60 -24.88 -12.39
C ASP A 256 0.88 -23.50 -11.82
N LYS A 257 2.14 -23.11 -11.90
CA LYS A 257 2.64 -21.83 -11.42
C LYS A 257 3.81 -21.32 -12.27
N VAL A 258 3.99 -20.00 -12.22
CA VAL A 258 5.01 -19.27 -12.98
C VAL A 258 5.86 -18.41 -12.04
N LYS A 259 7.19 -18.50 -12.14
CA LYS A 259 8.12 -17.59 -11.46
C LYS A 259 8.23 -16.28 -12.23
N GLY A 260 8.39 -15.19 -11.50
CA GLY A 260 8.59 -13.89 -12.11
C GLY A 260 9.00 -12.82 -11.12
N GLU A 261 8.84 -11.58 -11.56
CA GLU A 261 9.26 -10.38 -10.85
C GLU A 261 8.13 -9.36 -10.81
N LEU A 262 8.03 -8.63 -9.70
CA LEU A 262 7.03 -7.59 -9.49
C LEU A 262 7.67 -6.21 -9.58
N TYR A 263 7.00 -5.31 -10.30
CA TYR A 263 7.42 -3.92 -10.47
C TYR A 263 6.26 -2.96 -10.25
N ILE A 264 6.52 -1.84 -9.58
CA ILE A 264 5.64 -0.66 -9.61
C ILE A 264 6.08 0.22 -10.77
N ILE A 265 5.15 0.49 -11.68
CA ILE A 265 5.34 1.31 -12.86
C ILE A 265 4.32 2.44 -12.91
N ASP A 266 4.67 3.55 -13.54
CA ASP A 266 3.73 4.64 -13.83
C ASP A 266 2.90 4.34 -15.09
N GLN A 267 1.88 5.17 -15.33
CA GLN A 267 0.98 5.02 -16.49
C GLN A 267 1.72 5.14 -17.83
N SER A 268 2.74 5.99 -17.92
CA SER A 268 3.56 6.14 -19.14
C SER A 268 4.31 4.85 -19.49
N THR A 269 4.93 4.23 -18.49
CA THR A 269 5.62 2.95 -18.62
C THR A 269 4.65 1.83 -18.96
N LEU A 270 3.48 1.80 -18.31
CA LEU A 270 2.42 0.82 -18.63
C LEU A 270 1.99 0.92 -20.09
N ASN A 271 1.76 2.13 -20.61
CA ASN A 271 1.38 2.35 -22.00
C ASN A 271 2.44 1.84 -22.99
N ARG A 272 3.73 2.07 -22.68
CA ARG A 272 4.84 1.57 -23.51
C ARG A 272 4.92 0.04 -23.51
N ILE A 273 4.68 -0.60 -22.36
CA ILE A 273 4.65 -2.06 -22.27
C ILE A 273 3.40 -2.62 -23.00
N ASN A 274 2.23 -1.98 -22.89
CA ASN A 274 1.05 -2.38 -23.65
C ASN A 274 1.30 -2.40 -25.16
N GLN A 275 2.07 -1.43 -25.68
CA GLN A 275 2.47 -1.42 -27.09
C GLN A 275 3.44 -2.56 -27.43
N LEU A 276 4.44 -2.82 -26.59
CA LEU A 276 5.39 -3.93 -26.77
C LEU A 276 4.68 -5.28 -26.79
N GLU A 277 3.78 -5.51 -25.83
CA GLU A 277 3.07 -6.77 -25.64
C GLU A 277 1.85 -6.90 -26.57
N GLY A 278 1.59 -5.93 -27.45
CA GLY A 278 0.41 -5.96 -28.33
C GLY A 278 -0.89 -6.18 -27.54
N GLU A 279 -1.13 -5.37 -26.51
CA GLU A 279 -2.31 -5.51 -25.64
C GLU A 279 -3.60 -5.50 -26.49
N GLY A 280 -4.43 -6.53 -26.29
CA GLY A 280 -5.67 -6.76 -27.02
C GLY A 280 -5.52 -7.57 -28.32
N THR A 281 -4.30 -7.80 -28.80
CA THR A 281 -4.04 -8.59 -30.02
C THR A 281 -3.16 -9.81 -29.77
N LEU A 282 -1.99 -9.63 -29.15
CA LEU A 282 -1.03 -10.70 -28.84
C LEU A 282 -1.17 -11.19 -27.40
N TYR A 283 -1.23 -10.24 -26.46
CA TYR A 283 -1.48 -10.51 -25.05
C TYR A 283 -2.69 -9.73 -24.55
N LYS A 284 -3.24 -10.17 -23.44
CA LYS A 284 -4.27 -9.43 -22.69
C LYS A 284 -3.78 -9.14 -21.30
N LEU A 285 -3.86 -7.87 -20.89
CA LEU A 285 -3.53 -7.48 -19.53
C LEU A 285 -4.65 -7.93 -18.58
N LYS A 286 -4.32 -8.81 -17.63
CA LYS A 286 -5.26 -9.33 -16.63
C LYS A 286 -4.75 -9.10 -15.22
N LYS A 287 -5.67 -8.91 -14.29
CA LYS A 287 -5.36 -8.88 -12.86
C LYS A 287 -5.29 -10.31 -12.32
N ALA A 288 -4.22 -10.64 -11.60
CA ALA A 288 -4.03 -11.96 -11.01
C ALA A 288 -3.35 -11.87 -9.62
N PRO A 289 -3.64 -12.81 -8.71
CA PRO A 289 -2.95 -12.93 -7.43
C PRO A 289 -1.55 -13.51 -7.65
N VAL A 290 -0.55 -12.89 -7.03
CA VAL A 290 0.85 -13.32 -7.04
C VAL A 290 1.31 -13.54 -5.60
N LEU A 291 1.91 -14.69 -5.34
CA LEU A 291 2.48 -15.03 -4.04
C LEU A 291 3.89 -14.43 -3.92
N ILE A 292 4.11 -13.64 -2.87
CA ILE A 292 5.42 -13.17 -2.42
C ILE A 292 5.82 -13.97 -1.17
N GLY A 293 7.01 -14.58 -1.22
CA GLY A 293 7.49 -15.46 -0.16
C GLY A 293 6.60 -16.71 0.00
N LYS A 294 6.08 -16.95 1.21
CA LYS A 294 5.26 -18.15 1.51
C LYS A 294 3.79 -17.88 1.80
N LYS A 295 3.43 -16.63 2.12
CA LYS A 295 2.12 -16.31 2.72
C LYS A 295 1.50 -15.00 2.26
N CYS A 296 2.25 -14.14 1.58
CA CYS A 296 1.76 -12.82 1.20
C CYS A 296 1.24 -12.87 -0.24
N VAL A 297 -0.05 -12.62 -0.44
CA VAL A 297 -0.63 -12.52 -1.78
C VAL A 297 -0.79 -11.05 -2.13
N ILE A 298 -0.29 -10.67 -3.29
CA ILE A 298 -0.46 -9.35 -3.88
C ILE A 298 -1.25 -9.48 -5.18
N ASN A 299 -2.17 -8.55 -5.44
CA ASN A 299 -2.77 -8.44 -6.74
C ASN A 299 -1.87 -7.62 -7.68
N ALA A 300 -1.50 -8.22 -8.81
CA ALA A 300 -0.72 -7.59 -9.87
C ALA A 300 -1.43 -7.72 -11.22
N TYR A 301 -0.99 -6.95 -12.20
CA TYR A 301 -1.36 -7.15 -13.60
C TYR A 301 -0.33 -8.04 -14.31
N VAL A 302 -0.80 -8.93 -15.17
CA VAL A 302 0.01 -9.86 -15.94
C VAL A 302 -0.48 -9.88 -17.39
N TYR A 303 0.43 -10.01 -18.34
CA TYR A 303 0.08 -10.23 -19.74
C TYR A 303 -0.19 -11.72 -19.96
N GLU A 304 -1.40 -12.10 -20.36
CA GLU A 304 -1.75 -13.47 -20.71
C GLU A 304 -1.77 -13.64 -22.23
N TYR A 305 -1.14 -14.69 -22.75
CA TYR A 305 -1.03 -14.89 -24.20
C TYR A 305 -2.39 -15.23 -24.81
N LEU A 306 -2.75 -14.59 -25.93
CA LEU A 306 -4.05 -14.78 -26.57
C LEU A 306 -4.06 -15.94 -27.58
N GLY A 307 -2.93 -16.25 -28.22
CA GLY A 307 -2.84 -17.33 -29.21
C GLY A 307 -2.92 -18.74 -28.62
N GLU A 308 -2.88 -19.75 -29.48
CA GLU A 308 -2.85 -21.16 -29.08
C GLU A 308 -1.46 -21.58 -28.59
N VAL A 309 -1.41 -22.58 -27.72
CA VAL A 309 -0.16 -23.13 -27.17
C VAL A 309 -0.08 -24.63 -27.40
N ASN A 310 1.10 -25.16 -27.68
CA ASN A 310 1.30 -26.61 -27.81
C ASN A 310 1.82 -27.19 -26.51
N ALA A 311 1.41 -28.42 -26.18
CA ALA A 311 1.87 -29.11 -24.97
C ALA A 311 3.40 -29.33 -24.94
N GLN A 312 4.03 -29.48 -26.11
CA GLN A 312 5.48 -29.66 -26.23
C GLN A 312 6.29 -28.41 -25.85
N ASP A 313 5.67 -27.22 -25.93
CA ASP A 313 6.31 -25.94 -25.64
C ASP A 313 6.21 -25.59 -24.15
N TYR A 314 5.59 -26.44 -23.34
CA TYR A 314 5.42 -26.23 -21.90
C TYR A 314 6.77 -26.19 -21.17
N ILE A 315 6.94 -25.19 -20.29
CA ILE A 315 8.10 -25.02 -19.44
C ILE A 315 7.75 -25.42 -18.00
N PRO A 316 8.24 -26.58 -17.51
CA PRO A 316 7.99 -27.02 -16.13
C PRO A 316 8.51 -26.02 -15.10
N PHE A 317 7.81 -25.88 -13.97
CA PHE A 317 8.15 -24.90 -12.93
C PHE A 317 9.60 -24.97 -12.41
N TYR A 318 10.21 -26.17 -12.39
CA TYR A 318 11.60 -26.34 -11.98
C TYR A 318 12.63 -25.86 -13.03
N CYS A 319 12.23 -25.73 -14.29
CA CYS A 319 13.04 -25.20 -15.40
C CYS A 319 12.95 -23.68 -15.57
N GLN A 320 12.01 -23.01 -14.88
CA GLN A 320 11.78 -21.56 -14.97
C GLN A 320 12.81 -20.73 -14.21
#